data_AF-A0A3B3Z682-F1
#
_entry.id   AF-A0A3B3Z682-F1
#
_cell.length_a   1.000
_cell.length_b   1.000
_cell.length_c   1.000
_cell.angle_alpha   90.00
_cell.angle_beta   90.00
_cell.angle_gamma   90.00
#
_symmetry.space_group_name_H-M   'P 1'
#
loop_
_entity.id
_entity.type
_entity.pdbx_description
1 polymer ?
#
loop_
_entity_poly.entity_id
_entity_poly.type
_entity_poly.pdbx_seq_one_letter_code
_entity_poly.pdbx_strand_id
1 'polypeptide(L)'
;MGMKNPLHRKKLQLALNAFSTKTIEKSSELDHIWVTRWLDDIGLPQYKDQFHEARVDGRVLQYLTVNDLLTLKVTSQLHHLSIKCAIHVLHVNKFNPFCLRRRPGDEKQPSPSEVVQWSNHRVMEWLRAVDLAEYAPNLRGSGVHGGLVILEPRFTAETLALLLNIPPQKTLLRRHLASAFSALVGPQATQEKREYGNATGHMPLTTTAKVKPKKLGFTQFSHLRKRKSDDSAEYICPIDTSAHTVNGHSRPPADRGVSPSSERRGVELGTQQINQHNTAQESEGRVREGFWSDEIKKLFFPHVFERNVTRLSTNILYNQNMSTVCCLRVIIKLFCCSIIRRCTLAC
;
A
#
# COMPACT_ATOMS: atom_id res chain seq x y z
N MET A 1 -17.41 -33.02 -14.08
CA MET A 1 -15.93 -33.12 -14.20
C MET A 1 -15.35 -33.49 -12.84
N GLY A 2 -14.58 -34.58 -12.73
CA GLY A 2 -14.08 -35.11 -11.44
C GLY A 2 -12.88 -34.39 -10.82
N MET A 3 -12.80 -33.06 -10.92
CA MET A 3 -11.66 -32.28 -10.43
C MET A 3 -11.57 -32.30 -8.90
N LYS A 4 -10.59 -33.02 -8.34
CA LYS A 4 -10.37 -33.11 -6.88
C LYS A 4 -9.75 -31.82 -6.30
N ASN A 5 -8.72 -31.27 -6.95
CA ASN A 5 -8.01 -30.06 -6.51
C ASN A 5 -8.92 -28.82 -6.63
N PRO A 6 -9.13 -28.02 -5.57
CA PRO A 6 -10.00 -26.84 -5.61
C PRO A 6 -9.47 -25.74 -6.53
N LEU A 7 -8.14 -25.59 -6.68
CA LEU A 7 -7.54 -24.56 -7.52
C LEU A 7 -7.71 -24.85 -9.02
N HIS A 8 -7.78 -26.11 -9.43
CA HIS A 8 -8.18 -26.46 -10.81
C HIS A 8 -9.62 -26.03 -11.09
N ARG A 9 -10.53 -26.18 -10.11
CA ARG A 9 -11.92 -25.71 -10.22
C ARG A 9 -11.97 -24.17 -10.28
N LYS A 10 -11.22 -23.48 -9.41
CA LYS A 10 -11.12 -22.01 -9.37
C LYS A 10 -10.54 -21.44 -10.67
N LYS A 11 -9.47 -22.02 -11.21
CA LYS A 11 -8.90 -21.68 -12.52
C LYS A 11 -9.94 -21.76 -13.65
N LEU A 12 -10.72 -22.84 -13.69
CA LEU A 12 -11.79 -23.00 -14.69
C LEU A 12 -12.92 -21.98 -14.49
N GLN A 13 -13.34 -21.72 -13.25
CA GLN A 13 -14.36 -20.72 -12.94
C GLN A 13 -13.92 -19.31 -13.36
N LEU A 14 -12.69 -18.90 -13.05
CA LEU A 14 -12.13 -17.61 -13.47
C LEU A 14 -12.04 -17.48 -14.99
N ALA A 15 -11.60 -18.54 -15.69
CA ALA A 15 -11.57 -18.55 -17.15
C ALA A 15 -12.98 -18.43 -17.77
N LEU A 16 -13.95 -19.22 -17.30
CA LEU A 16 -15.34 -19.17 -17.77
C LEU A 16 -16.00 -17.83 -17.49
N ASN A 17 -15.74 -17.21 -16.32
CA ASN A 17 -16.21 -15.87 -16.00
C ASN A 17 -15.65 -14.84 -16.99
N ALA A 18 -14.34 -14.84 -17.25
CA ALA A 18 -13.71 -13.92 -18.19
C ALA A 18 -14.22 -14.08 -19.64
N PHE A 19 -14.50 -15.32 -20.09
CA PHE A 19 -15.18 -15.56 -21.37
C PHE A 19 -16.61 -15.01 -21.36
N SER A 20 -17.37 -15.22 -20.29
CA SER A 20 -18.76 -14.76 -20.17
C SER A 20 -18.88 -13.24 -20.12
N THR A 21 -17.96 -12.54 -19.46
CA THR A 21 -17.92 -11.07 -19.38
C THR A 21 -17.18 -10.42 -20.55
N LYS A 22 -16.57 -11.23 -21.43
CA LYS A 22 -15.68 -10.80 -22.53
C LYS A 22 -14.49 -9.93 -22.04
N THR A 23 -14.05 -10.12 -20.80
CA THR A 23 -12.99 -9.32 -20.18
C THR A 23 -11.62 -9.90 -20.49
N ILE A 24 -10.77 -9.13 -21.17
CA ILE A 24 -9.37 -9.49 -21.43
C ILE A 24 -8.49 -8.80 -20.38
N GLU A 25 -8.10 -9.55 -19.35
CA GLU A 25 -7.20 -9.08 -18.29
C GLU A 25 -5.74 -9.35 -18.64
N LYS A 26 -4.82 -8.41 -18.36
CA LYS A 26 -3.37 -8.62 -18.60
C LYS A 26 -2.77 -9.76 -17.78
N SER A 27 -3.34 -10.07 -16.62
CA SER A 27 -3.00 -11.25 -15.82
C SER A 27 -3.21 -12.58 -16.56
N SER A 28 -4.00 -12.61 -17.64
CA SER A 28 -4.20 -13.80 -18.48
C SER A 28 -3.04 -14.13 -19.42
N GLU A 29 -2.12 -13.19 -19.64
CA GLU A 29 -0.91 -13.41 -20.46
C GLU A 29 0.20 -14.13 -19.67
N LEU A 30 0.05 -14.21 -18.35
CA LEU A 30 1.00 -14.86 -17.44
C LEU A 30 0.57 -16.30 -17.15
N ASP A 31 1.23 -17.27 -17.78
CA ASP A 31 0.92 -18.68 -17.59
C ASP A 31 1.47 -19.25 -16.26
N HIS A 32 1.14 -20.50 -15.94
CA HIS A 32 1.61 -21.14 -14.70
C HIS A 32 3.12 -21.44 -14.70
N ILE A 33 3.76 -21.51 -15.87
CA ILE A 33 5.23 -21.64 -15.96
C ILE A 33 5.88 -20.30 -15.62
N TRP A 34 5.34 -19.17 -16.08
CA TRP A 34 5.76 -17.83 -15.64
C TRP A 34 5.59 -17.66 -14.13
N VAL A 35 4.44 -18.05 -13.55
CA VAL A 35 4.21 -17.93 -12.09
C VAL A 35 5.23 -18.75 -11.28
N THR A 36 5.60 -19.95 -11.73
CA THR A 36 6.63 -20.76 -11.02
C THR A 36 8.03 -20.15 -11.11
N ARG A 37 8.34 -19.35 -12.15
CA ARG A 37 9.59 -18.58 -12.26
C ARG A 37 9.54 -17.32 -11.40
N TRP A 38 8.40 -16.65 -11.34
CA TRP A 38 8.15 -15.50 -10.47
C TRP A 38 8.30 -15.84 -8.97
N LEU A 39 8.03 -17.09 -8.58
CA LEU A 39 8.35 -17.57 -7.22
C LEU A 39 9.85 -17.52 -6.89
N ASP A 40 10.77 -17.64 -7.85
CA ASP A 40 12.20 -17.35 -7.60
C ASP A 40 12.41 -15.86 -7.35
N ASP A 41 11.80 -15.01 -8.19
CA ASP A 41 11.97 -13.56 -8.11
C ASP A 41 11.47 -12.95 -6.81
N ILE A 42 10.42 -13.50 -6.20
CA ILE A 42 9.93 -13.03 -4.89
C ILE A 42 10.62 -13.72 -3.71
N GLY A 43 11.53 -14.68 -3.97
CA GLY A 43 12.31 -15.38 -2.95
C GLY A 43 11.56 -16.51 -2.25
N LEU A 44 10.60 -17.17 -2.92
CA LEU A 44 9.80 -18.30 -2.42
C LEU A 44 9.86 -19.57 -3.32
N PRO A 45 11.05 -20.02 -3.77
CA PRO A 45 11.18 -21.19 -4.66
C PRO A 45 10.59 -22.48 -4.08
N GLN A 46 10.51 -22.62 -2.75
CA GLN A 46 10.02 -23.83 -2.07
C GLN A 46 8.53 -24.15 -2.32
N TYR A 47 7.75 -23.22 -2.88
CA TYR A 47 6.33 -23.45 -3.21
C TYR A 47 6.08 -23.78 -4.69
N LYS A 48 7.14 -23.84 -5.51
CA LYS A 48 7.06 -24.10 -6.96
C LYS A 48 6.19 -25.30 -7.32
N ASP A 49 6.44 -26.45 -6.71
CA ASP A 49 5.75 -27.69 -7.08
C ASP A 49 4.25 -27.61 -6.79
N GLN A 50 3.86 -26.99 -5.67
CA GLN A 50 2.45 -26.82 -5.31
C GLN A 50 1.74 -25.85 -6.27
N PHE A 51 2.36 -24.73 -6.63
CA PHE A 51 1.80 -23.79 -7.60
C PHE A 51 1.73 -24.38 -9.01
N HIS A 52 2.75 -25.17 -9.40
CA HIS A 52 2.80 -25.87 -10.68
C HIS A 52 1.71 -26.96 -10.78
N GLU A 53 1.60 -27.83 -9.77
CA GLU A 53 0.60 -28.89 -9.69
C GLU A 53 -0.82 -28.31 -9.67
N ALA A 54 -1.05 -27.24 -8.90
CA ALA A 54 -2.31 -26.50 -8.87
C ALA A 54 -2.57 -25.64 -10.13
N ARG A 55 -1.63 -25.58 -11.08
CA ARG A 55 -1.71 -24.80 -12.34
C ARG A 55 -2.05 -23.32 -12.11
N VAL A 56 -1.53 -22.71 -11.05
CA VAL A 56 -1.74 -21.29 -10.72
C VAL A 56 -1.13 -20.43 -11.82
N ASP A 57 -1.98 -19.73 -12.59
CA ASP A 57 -1.59 -18.71 -13.58
C ASP A 57 -1.83 -17.30 -13.02
N GLY A 58 -1.57 -16.26 -13.81
CA GLY A 58 -1.76 -14.87 -13.38
C GLY A 58 -3.21 -14.52 -13.00
N ARG A 59 -4.22 -15.12 -13.66
CA ARG A 59 -5.63 -14.96 -13.25
C ARG A 59 -5.86 -15.56 -11.87
N VAL A 60 -5.41 -16.80 -11.62
CA VAL A 60 -5.56 -17.42 -10.30
C VAL A 60 -4.78 -16.63 -9.24
N LEU A 61 -3.58 -16.15 -9.58
CA LEU A 61 -2.70 -15.34 -8.73
C LEU A 61 -3.39 -14.04 -8.27
N GLN A 62 -3.98 -13.29 -9.20
CA GLN A 62 -4.78 -12.08 -8.95
C GLN A 62 -5.94 -12.30 -7.95
N TYR A 63 -6.46 -13.52 -7.88
CA TYR A 63 -7.64 -13.87 -7.09
C TYR A 63 -7.37 -14.88 -5.96
N LEU A 64 -6.13 -15.05 -5.52
CA LEU A 64 -5.79 -15.93 -4.37
C LEU A 64 -6.38 -15.40 -3.06
N THR A 65 -6.95 -16.31 -2.26
CA THR A 65 -7.39 -16.08 -0.88
C THR A 65 -6.39 -16.64 0.14
N VAL A 66 -6.59 -16.32 1.42
CA VAL A 66 -5.87 -16.97 2.54
C VAL A 66 -6.04 -18.50 2.53
N ASN A 67 -7.23 -18.98 2.16
CA ASN A 67 -7.54 -20.41 2.10
C ASN A 67 -6.86 -21.11 0.90
N ASP A 68 -6.69 -20.41 -0.22
CA ASP A 68 -5.91 -20.90 -1.37
C ASP A 68 -4.42 -21.02 -1.01
N LEU A 69 -3.84 -20.02 -0.34
CA LEU A 69 -2.44 -20.07 0.11
C LEU A 69 -2.19 -21.21 1.11
N LEU A 70 -3.11 -21.45 2.05
CA LEU A 70 -3.04 -22.59 2.96
C LEU A 70 -3.13 -23.93 2.21
N THR A 71 -3.95 -24.01 1.16
CA THR A 71 -4.04 -25.18 0.27
C THR A 71 -2.73 -25.42 -0.50
N LEU A 72 -2.06 -24.34 -0.92
CA LEU A 72 -0.72 -24.34 -1.53
C LEU A 72 0.42 -24.58 -0.51
N LYS A 73 0.10 -24.98 0.73
CA LYS A 73 1.03 -25.23 1.86
C LYS A 73 1.81 -23.99 2.32
N VAL A 74 1.44 -22.79 1.85
CA VAL A 74 1.99 -21.52 2.34
C VAL A 74 1.35 -21.22 3.70
N THR A 75 2.05 -21.56 4.78
CA THR A 75 1.55 -21.42 6.16
C THR A 75 2.19 -20.27 6.95
N SER A 76 3.29 -19.69 6.47
CA SER A 76 3.99 -18.57 7.12
C SER A 76 3.25 -17.24 6.91
N GLN A 77 3.04 -16.46 7.97
CA GLN A 77 2.48 -15.10 7.87
C GLN A 77 3.39 -14.20 7.03
N LEU A 78 4.71 -14.29 7.20
CA LEU A 78 5.67 -13.54 6.39
C LEU A 78 5.52 -13.87 4.90
N HIS A 79 5.27 -15.14 4.54
CA HIS A 79 5.11 -15.53 3.14
C HIS A 79 3.75 -15.11 2.57
N HIS A 80 2.69 -15.02 3.38
CA HIS A 80 1.41 -14.40 2.97
C HIS A 80 1.60 -12.91 2.66
N LEU A 81 2.33 -12.17 3.50
CA LEU A 81 2.65 -10.74 3.26
C LEU A 81 3.57 -10.57 2.04
N SER A 82 4.58 -11.43 1.88
CA SER A 82 5.44 -11.46 0.69
C SER A 82 4.62 -11.62 -0.60
N ILE A 83 3.74 -12.62 -0.66
CA ILE A 83 2.88 -12.86 -1.83
C ILE A 83 1.91 -11.68 -2.05
N LYS A 84 1.34 -11.10 -0.97
CA LYS A 84 0.52 -9.88 -1.07
C LYS A 84 1.27 -8.71 -1.71
N CYS A 85 2.44 -8.36 -1.19
CA CYS A 85 3.23 -7.24 -1.69
C CYS A 85 3.66 -7.49 -3.14
N ALA A 86 4.04 -8.72 -3.50
CA ALA A 86 4.41 -9.05 -4.87
C ALA A 86 3.22 -8.99 -5.85
N ILE A 87 2.01 -9.42 -5.43
CA ILE A 87 0.79 -9.28 -6.23
C ILE A 87 0.43 -7.80 -6.41
N HIS A 88 0.58 -6.97 -5.36
CA HIS A 88 0.40 -5.52 -5.48
C HIS A 88 1.38 -4.89 -6.49
N VAL A 89 2.66 -5.31 -6.46
CA VAL A 89 3.66 -4.89 -7.48
C VAL A 89 3.23 -5.29 -8.89
N LEU A 90 2.61 -6.46 -9.10
CA LEU A 90 2.04 -6.84 -10.40
C LEU A 90 0.85 -5.95 -10.78
N HIS A 91 -0.05 -5.61 -9.85
CA HIS A 91 -1.19 -4.73 -10.13
C HIS A 91 -0.76 -3.33 -10.59
N VAL A 92 0.15 -2.66 -9.86
CA VAL A 92 0.61 -1.31 -10.26
C VAL A 92 1.40 -1.34 -11.58
N ASN A 93 2.09 -2.44 -11.88
CA ASN A 93 2.75 -2.68 -13.16
C ASN A 93 1.86 -3.35 -14.22
N LYS A 94 0.53 -3.37 -14.02
CA LYS A 94 -0.47 -3.87 -14.99
C LYS A 94 -0.21 -5.31 -15.50
N PHE A 95 0.31 -6.16 -14.63
CA PHE A 95 0.74 -7.55 -14.91
C PHE A 95 1.78 -7.68 -16.03
N ASN A 96 2.65 -6.67 -16.21
CA ASN A 96 3.81 -6.76 -17.11
C ASN A 96 4.74 -7.92 -16.68
N PRO A 97 5.01 -8.94 -17.54
CA PRO A 97 5.85 -10.09 -17.20
C PRO A 97 7.32 -9.76 -16.87
N PHE A 98 7.76 -8.53 -17.15
CA PHE A 98 9.14 -8.06 -16.95
C PHE A 98 9.28 -6.98 -15.87
N CYS A 99 8.26 -6.76 -15.03
CA CYS A 99 8.29 -5.68 -14.03
C CYS A 99 9.27 -5.88 -12.85
N LEU A 100 9.86 -7.07 -12.68
CA LEU A 100 10.79 -7.35 -11.60
C LEU A 100 12.25 -7.26 -12.05
N ARG A 101 13.01 -6.37 -11.41
CA ARG A 101 14.42 -6.11 -11.70
C ARG A 101 15.31 -7.14 -10.99
N ARG A 102 16.04 -7.93 -11.78
CA ARG A 102 17.02 -8.93 -11.31
C ARG A 102 18.46 -8.40 -11.21
N ARG A 103 18.85 -7.50 -12.12
CA ARG A 103 20.21 -6.95 -12.23
C ARG A 103 20.29 -5.56 -11.60
N PRO A 104 21.49 -5.05 -11.27
CA PRO A 104 21.70 -3.61 -11.11
C PRO A 104 21.26 -2.85 -12.37
N GLY A 105 20.74 -1.65 -12.17
CA GLY A 105 20.74 -0.60 -13.20
C GLY A 105 21.94 0.32 -12.99
N ASP A 106 22.11 1.30 -13.87
CA ASP A 106 23.27 2.20 -13.88
C ASP A 106 23.22 3.28 -12.78
N GLU A 107 22.08 3.44 -12.10
CA GLU A 107 21.92 4.38 -10.99
C GLU A 107 22.73 3.98 -9.75
N LYS A 108 23.62 4.88 -9.31
CA LYS A 108 24.46 4.69 -8.11
C LYS A 108 23.67 4.62 -6.80
N GLN A 109 22.49 5.25 -6.75
CA GLN A 109 21.53 5.09 -5.65
C GLN A 109 20.13 4.91 -6.24
N PRO A 110 19.45 3.79 -5.97
CA PRO A 110 18.13 3.50 -6.52
C PRO A 110 17.05 4.31 -5.79
N SER A 111 16.09 4.88 -6.52
CA SER A 111 14.92 5.48 -5.85
C SER A 111 14.01 4.40 -5.23
N PRO A 112 13.24 4.69 -4.16
CA PRO A 112 12.33 3.72 -3.55
C PRO A 112 11.30 3.12 -4.52
N SER A 113 10.96 3.85 -5.60
CA SER A 113 10.04 3.39 -6.65
C SER A 113 10.69 2.44 -7.66
N GLU A 114 12.03 2.40 -7.72
CA GLU A 114 12.78 1.29 -8.33
C GLU A 114 12.93 0.13 -7.35
N VAL A 115 13.22 0.40 -6.08
CA VAL A 115 13.44 -0.62 -5.05
C VAL A 115 12.22 -1.52 -4.89
N VAL A 116 11.00 -0.99 -4.97
CA VAL A 116 9.78 -1.81 -4.89
C VAL A 116 9.67 -2.88 -6.00
N GLN A 117 10.35 -2.66 -7.14
CA GLN A 117 10.42 -3.60 -8.27
C GLN A 117 11.56 -4.62 -8.16
N TRP A 118 12.35 -4.61 -7.09
CA TRP A 118 13.50 -5.52 -6.96
C TRP A 118 13.08 -6.97 -6.68
N SER A 119 13.73 -7.92 -7.37
CA SER A 119 13.65 -9.33 -6.99
C SER A 119 14.49 -9.63 -5.73
N ASN A 120 14.23 -10.78 -5.11
CA ASN A 120 15.04 -11.36 -4.03
C ASN A 120 16.54 -11.41 -4.38
N HIS A 121 16.86 -11.75 -5.64
CA HIS A 121 18.24 -11.71 -6.13
C HIS A 121 18.81 -10.30 -6.12
N ARG A 122 18.07 -9.28 -6.56
CA ARG A 122 18.54 -7.89 -6.53
C ARG A 122 18.73 -7.36 -5.10
N VAL A 123 17.90 -7.80 -4.13
CA VAL A 123 18.12 -7.50 -2.70
C VAL A 123 19.40 -8.18 -2.18
N MET A 124 19.68 -9.43 -2.59
CA MET A 124 20.97 -10.09 -2.27
C MET A 124 22.17 -9.39 -2.90
N GLU A 125 22.06 -8.83 -4.11
CA GLU A 125 23.13 -8.02 -4.71
C GLU A 125 23.32 -6.68 -3.99
N TRP A 126 22.24 -6.04 -3.53
CA TRP A 126 22.35 -4.84 -2.69
C TRP A 126 23.07 -5.13 -1.36
N LEU A 127 22.78 -6.25 -0.69
CA LEU A 127 23.50 -6.63 0.54
C LEU A 127 25.01 -6.78 0.32
N ARG A 128 25.46 -7.25 -0.85
CA ARG A 128 26.89 -7.27 -1.19
C ARG A 128 27.45 -5.86 -1.39
N ALA A 129 26.69 -4.97 -2.01
CA ALA A 129 27.06 -3.56 -2.22
C ALA A 129 27.02 -2.69 -0.96
N VAL A 130 26.56 -3.22 0.19
CA VAL A 130 26.63 -2.58 1.51
C VAL A 130 27.41 -3.43 2.53
N ASP A 131 28.41 -4.19 2.07
CA ASP A 131 29.36 -4.94 2.89
C ASP A 131 28.75 -6.04 3.80
N LEU A 132 27.58 -6.55 3.45
CA LEU A 132 26.88 -7.65 4.14
C LEU A 132 26.79 -8.93 3.28
N ALA A 133 27.79 -9.13 2.43
CA ALA A 133 27.86 -10.22 1.45
C ALA A 133 27.73 -11.63 2.08
N GLU A 134 28.31 -11.86 3.26
CA GLU A 134 28.25 -13.14 3.98
C GLU A 134 26.81 -13.52 4.40
N TYR A 135 25.95 -12.53 4.64
CA TYR A 135 24.56 -12.74 5.09
C TYR A 135 23.57 -12.90 3.94
N ALA A 136 23.90 -12.41 2.74
CA ALA A 136 22.99 -12.41 1.59
C ALA A 136 22.38 -13.79 1.25
N PRO A 137 23.10 -14.93 1.30
CA PRO A 137 22.52 -16.25 1.02
C PRO A 137 21.34 -16.64 1.92
N ASN A 138 21.24 -16.07 3.13
CA ASN A 138 20.16 -16.37 4.08
C ASN A 138 18.78 -15.85 3.60
N LEU A 139 18.73 -14.95 2.61
CA LEU A 139 17.47 -14.51 2.02
C LEU A 139 16.83 -15.52 1.05
N ARG A 140 17.51 -16.63 0.70
CA ARG A 140 16.92 -17.68 -0.15
C ARG A 140 15.76 -18.37 0.57
N GLY A 141 14.57 -18.34 -0.03
CA GLY A 141 13.36 -18.92 0.56
C GLY A 141 12.66 -18.05 1.62
N SER A 142 13.19 -16.87 1.93
CA SER A 142 12.66 -15.96 2.97
C SER A 142 11.43 -15.14 2.54
N GLY A 143 11.14 -15.07 1.24
CA GLY A 143 10.15 -14.15 0.68
C GLY A 143 10.57 -12.68 0.63
N VAL A 144 11.79 -12.33 1.02
CA VAL A 144 12.28 -10.94 0.97
C VAL A 144 12.57 -10.52 -0.47
N HIS A 145 11.86 -9.49 -0.92
CA HIS A 145 12.01 -8.85 -2.22
C HIS A 145 11.60 -7.37 -2.07
N GLY A 146 11.80 -6.56 -3.12
CA GLY A 146 11.56 -5.12 -3.12
C GLY A 146 10.17 -4.70 -2.66
N GLY A 147 9.15 -5.37 -3.19
CA GLY A 147 7.75 -5.20 -2.80
C GLY A 147 7.57 -5.27 -1.28
N LEU A 148 7.97 -6.38 -0.64
CA LEU A 148 7.88 -6.54 0.82
C LEU A 148 8.72 -5.49 1.59
N VAL A 149 9.92 -5.17 1.11
CA VAL A 149 10.82 -4.20 1.74
C VAL A 149 10.18 -2.81 1.84
N ILE A 150 9.51 -2.34 0.77
CA ILE A 150 8.85 -1.03 0.74
C ILE A 150 7.43 -1.10 1.34
N LEU A 151 6.55 -1.96 0.80
CA LEU A 151 5.09 -1.89 1.00
C LEU A 151 4.58 -2.38 2.36
N GLU A 152 5.33 -3.17 3.13
CA GLU A 152 4.86 -3.71 4.41
C GLU A 152 5.38 -2.83 5.58
N PRO A 153 4.51 -2.09 6.30
CA PRO A 153 4.93 -1.22 7.40
C PRO A 153 5.58 -1.99 8.56
N ARG A 154 5.24 -3.27 8.74
CA ARG A 154 5.85 -4.13 9.77
C ARG A 154 7.22 -4.70 9.37
N PHE A 155 7.64 -4.56 8.11
CA PHE A 155 8.94 -5.03 7.64
C PHE A 155 10.00 -3.94 7.86
N THR A 156 10.82 -4.12 8.88
CA THR A 156 11.83 -3.15 9.32
C THR A 156 13.24 -3.72 9.18
N ALA A 157 14.26 -2.88 9.44
CA ALA A 157 15.65 -3.33 9.53
C ALA A 157 15.86 -4.43 10.59
N GLU A 158 15.07 -4.45 11.66
CA GLU A 158 15.09 -5.53 12.66
C GLU A 158 14.56 -6.84 12.07
N THR A 159 13.42 -6.79 11.37
CA THR A 159 12.87 -7.95 10.65
C THR A 159 13.87 -8.51 9.65
N LEU A 160 14.57 -7.63 8.92
CA LEU A 160 15.62 -8.03 7.99
C LEU A 160 16.84 -8.61 8.71
N ALA A 161 17.28 -8.04 9.84
CA ALA A 161 18.38 -8.59 10.63
C ALA A 161 18.11 -10.01 11.15
N LEU A 162 16.86 -10.28 11.55
CA LEU A 162 16.40 -11.63 11.94
C LEU A 162 16.44 -12.61 10.75
N LEU A 163 15.96 -12.20 9.57
CA LEU A 163 15.97 -13.04 8.36
C LEU A 163 17.37 -13.27 7.78
N LEU A 164 18.30 -12.36 8.07
CA LEU A 164 19.72 -12.52 7.77
C LEU A 164 20.48 -13.35 8.81
N ASN A 165 19.80 -13.83 9.87
CA ASN A 165 20.40 -14.53 11.02
C ASN A 165 21.51 -13.72 11.74
N ILE A 166 21.42 -12.39 11.75
CA ILE A 166 22.37 -11.52 12.47
C ILE A 166 21.98 -11.49 13.96
N PRO A 167 22.82 -12.01 14.89
CA PRO A 167 22.49 -12.05 16.31
C PRO A 167 22.32 -10.64 16.91
N PRO A 168 21.43 -10.42 17.89
CA PRO A 168 21.25 -9.11 18.54
C PRO A 168 22.55 -8.56 19.15
N GLN A 169 23.48 -9.44 19.55
CA GLN A 169 24.80 -9.10 20.07
C GLN A 169 25.73 -8.45 19.02
N LYS A 170 25.51 -8.66 17.70
CA LYS A 170 26.29 -7.99 16.64
C LYS A 170 25.79 -6.56 16.39
N THR A 171 25.82 -5.73 17.43
CA THR A 171 25.24 -4.37 17.47
C THR A 171 25.78 -3.45 16.36
N LEU A 172 27.08 -3.51 16.05
CA LEU A 172 27.70 -2.72 14.98
C LEU A 172 27.12 -3.06 13.60
N LEU A 173 27.00 -4.36 13.27
CA LEU A 173 26.40 -4.80 12.00
C LEU A 173 24.90 -4.45 11.92
N ARG A 174 24.19 -4.52 13.05
CA ARG A 174 22.77 -4.17 13.11
C ARG A 174 22.55 -2.67 12.94
N ARG A 175 23.43 -1.82 13.50
CA ARG A 175 23.46 -0.38 13.25
C ARG A 175 23.78 -0.05 11.78
N HIS A 176 24.76 -0.73 11.19
CA HIS A 176 25.11 -0.59 9.78
C HIS A 176 23.94 -0.96 8.86
N LEU A 177 23.36 -2.15 9.05
CA LEU A 177 22.17 -2.60 8.33
C LEU A 177 20.98 -1.64 8.50
N ALA A 178 20.73 -1.11 9.69
CA ALA A 178 19.66 -0.14 9.91
C ALA A 178 19.89 1.18 9.16
N SER A 179 21.13 1.67 9.09
CA SER A 179 21.49 2.85 8.30
C SER A 179 21.33 2.59 6.80
N ALA A 180 21.89 1.49 6.29
CA ALA A 180 21.78 1.08 4.90
C ALA A 180 20.32 0.84 4.47
N PHE A 181 19.51 0.21 5.32
CA PHE A 181 18.08 -0.02 5.08
C PHE A 181 17.29 1.31 5.03
N SER A 182 17.58 2.24 5.94
CA SER A 182 16.91 3.56 5.95
C SER A 182 17.26 4.39 4.72
N ALA A 183 18.49 4.26 4.21
CA ALA A 183 18.89 4.85 2.93
C ALA A 183 18.15 4.17 1.75
N LEU A 184 18.08 2.84 1.73
CA LEU A 184 17.42 2.05 0.66
C LEU A 184 15.92 2.36 0.54
N VAL A 185 15.18 2.41 1.64
CA VAL A 185 13.73 2.65 1.61
C VAL A 185 13.39 4.15 1.57
N GLY A 186 14.40 5.02 1.70
CA GLY A 186 14.26 6.47 1.76
C GLY A 186 13.63 6.98 3.07
N PRO A 187 13.60 8.31 3.26
CA PRO A 187 13.06 8.93 4.47
C PRO A 187 11.57 8.65 4.67
N GLN A 188 10.84 8.45 3.57
CA GLN A 188 9.38 8.35 3.54
C GLN A 188 8.87 7.04 4.15
N ALA A 189 9.28 5.90 3.58
CA ALA A 189 8.93 4.58 4.14
C ALA A 189 9.59 4.35 5.50
N THR A 190 10.75 4.97 5.77
CA THR A 190 11.35 5.01 7.11
C THR A 190 10.42 5.67 8.13
N GLN A 191 9.72 6.75 7.76
CA GLN A 191 8.76 7.41 8.63
C GLN A 191 7.46 6.59 8.80
N GLU A 192 6.88 6.05 7.72
CA GLU A 192 5.69 5.17 7.82
C GLU A 192 5.92 3.95 8.72
N LYS A 193 7.06 3.27 8.56
CA LYS A 193 7.45 2.11 9.38
C LYS A 193 7.66 2.50 10.85
N ARG A 194 8.16 3.72 11.12
CA ARG A 194 8.32 4.27 12.47
C ARG A 194 6.96 4.62 13.10
N GLU A 195 6.09 5.30 12.36
CA GLU A 195 4.73 5.65 12.81
C GLU A 195 3.90 4.39 13.08
N TYR A 196 3.95 3.41 12.19
CA TYR A 196 3.29 2.12 12.39
C TYR A 196 3.85 1.37 13.61
N GLY A 197 5.16 1.44 13.88
CA GLY A 197 5.79 0.88 15.08
C GLY A 197 5.43 1.59 16.38
N ASN A 198 5.16 2.90 16.32
CA ASN A 198 4.77 3.73 17.46
C ASN A 198 3.25 3.72 17.72
N ALA A 199 2.44 3.13 16.83
CA ALA A 199 0.99 3.10 16.95
C ALA A 199 0.52 2.24 18.14
N THR A 200 -0.50 2.70 18.87
CA THR A 200 -1.09 1.95 19.98
C THR A 200 -1.74 0.66 19.46
N GLY A 201 -1.37 -0.48 20.06
CA GLY A 201 -1.81 -1.79 19.60
C GLY A 201 -1.03 -2.37 18.40
N HIS A 202 0.11 -1.76 18.01
CA HIS A 202 1.03 -2.32 17.02
C HIS A 202 1.37 -3.80 17.30
N MET A 203 1.31 -4.65 16.28
CA MET A 203 1.82 -6.02 16.33
C MET A 203 3.07 -6.20 15.45
N PRO A 204 4.25 -6.52 16.01
CA PRO A 204 5.47 -6.71 15.23
C PRO A 204 5.36 -7.91 14.29
N LEU A 205 6.20 -7.96 13.24
CA LEU A 205 6.24 -9.06 12.28
C LEU A 205 7.10 -10.21 12.79
N THR A 206 6.48 -11.16 13.48
CA THR A 206 7.10 -12.43 13.87
C THR A 206 7.34 -13.30 12.63
N THR A 207 8.62 -13.43 12.23
CA THR A 207 9.06 -14.16 11.02
C THR A 207 8.62 -15.62 10.97
N THR A 208 8.47 -16.26 12.14
CA THR A 208 8.07 -17.66 12.30
C THR A 208 6.56 -17.89 12.51
N ALA A 209 5.75 -16.83 12.55
CA ALA A 209 4.31 -16.96 12.82
C ALA A 209 3.59 -17.73 11.71
N LYS A 210 2.71 -18.66 12.10
CA LYS A 210 1.88 -19.45 11.18
C LYS A 210 0.45 -18.92 11.13
N VAL A 211 -0.07 -18.77 9.91
CA VAL A 211 -1.48 -18.45 9.65
C VAL A 211 -2.33 -19.67 10.03
N LYS A 212 -3.30 -19.47 10.91
CA LYS A 212 -4.29 -20.50 11.27
C LYS A 212 -5.46 -20.43 10.29
N PRO A 213 -6.01 -21.57 9.81
CA PRO A 213 -7.25 -21.58 9.04
C PRO A 213 -8.39 -20.91 9.83
N LYS A 214 -9.21 -20.10 9.17
CA LYS A 214 -10.47 -19.62 9.75
C LYS A 214 -11.40 -20.84 9.92
N LYS A 215 -11.53 -21.37 11.13
CA LYS A 215 -12.59 -22.35 11.43
C LYS A 215 -13.93 -21.65 11.23
N LEU A 216 -14.67 -22.04 10.19
CA LEU A 216 -16.07 -21.66 10.04
C LEU A 216 -16.86 -22.29 11.20
N GLY A 217 -17.23 -21.47 12.18
CA GLY A 217 -18.04 -21.90 13.32
C GLY A 217 -19.42 -22.35 12.85
N PHE A 218 -19.91 -23.47 13.39
CA PHE A 218 -21.13 -24.16 12.93
C PHE A 218 -22.45 -23.45 13.30
N THR A 219 -22.40 -22.14 13.55
CA THR A 219 -23.39 -21.39 14.35
C THR A 219 -23.98 -20.17 13.62
N GLN A 220 -24.30 -20.31 12.32
CA GLN A 220 -25.14 -19.36 11.56
C GLN A 220 -25.99 -20.08 10.48
N PHE A 221 -26.95 -20.91 10.91
CA PHE A 221 -27.99 -21.48 10.03
C PHE A 221 -29.17 -20.51 9.77
N SER A 222 -28.98 -19.21 10.03
CA SER A 222 -30.05 -18.21 10.21
C SER A 222 -30.19 -17.15 9.11
N HIS A 223 -29.31 -17.12 8.09
CA HIS A 223 -29.36 -16.11 7.02
C HIS A 223 -29.26 -16.68 5.59
N LEU A 224 -30.15 -17.60 5.24
CA LEU A 224 -30.37 -18.04 3.86
C LEU A 224 -31.15 -16.98 3.01
N ARG A 225 -30.65 -15.74 2.96
CA ARG A 225 -31.21 -14.64 2.14
C ARG A 225 -30.12 -13.92 1.32
N LYS A 226 -29.66 -14.60 0.26
CA LYS A 226 -29.23 -14.08 -1.05
C LYS A 226 -28.62 -12.66 -1.09
N ARG A 227 -27.67 -12.33 -0.20
CA ARG A 227 -26.60 -11.37 -0.54
C ARG A 227 -25.63 -12.10 -1.47
N LYS A 228 -25.17 -11.44 -2.54
CA LYS A 228 -23.89 -11.82 -3.15
C LYS A 228 -22.84 -11.69 -2.03
N SER A 229 -22.00 -12.70 -1.83
CA SER A 229 -20.74 -12.47 -1.14
C SER A 229 -19.93 -11.49 -1.98
N ASP A 230 -19.33 -10.51 -1.33
CA ASP A 230 -18.34 -9.67 -1.97
C ASP A 230 -16.99 -10.35 -1.83
N ASP A 231 -16.75 -11.35 -2.68
CA ASP A 231 -15.54 -12.18 -2.69
C ASP A 231 -14.25 -11.34 -2.82
N SER A 232 -14.36 -10.09 -3.30
CA SER A 232 -13.24 -9.14 -3.38
C SER A 232 -12.53 -8.92 -2.04
N ALA A 233 -13.27 -9.01 -0.93
CA ALA A 233 -12.76 -8.79 0.42
C ALA A 233 -12.03 -10.01 1.02
N GLU A 234 -12.00 -11.19 0.37
CA GLU A 234 -11.21 -12.34 0.82
C GLU A 234 -9.87 -12.50 0.06
N TYR A 235 -9.64 -11.73 -1.01
CA TYR A 235 -8.39 -11.80 -1.77
C TYR A 235 -7.20 -11.28 -0.96
N ILE A 236 -6.04 -11.92 -1.14
CA ILE A 236 -4.77 -11.62 -0.46
C ILE A 236 -4.31 -10.19 -0.74
N CYS A 237 -4.46 -9.75 -2.00
CA CYS A 237 -4.41 -8.37 -2.40
C CYS A 237 -5.77 -8.04 -3.04
N PRO A 238 -6.67 -7.33 -2.34
CA PRO A 238 -7.88 -6.82 -2.96
C PRO A 238 -7.55 -5.92 -4.15
N ILE A 239 -8.45 -5.89 -5.13
CA ILE A 239 -8.39 -4.96 -6.26
C ILE A 239 -9.19 -3.73 -5.83
N ASP A 240 -8.65 -2.53 -6.02
CA ASP A 240 -9.36 -1.27 -5.74
C ASP A 240 -10.44 -0.98 -6.79
N THR A 241 -11.49 -1.82 -6.84
CA THR A 241 -12.70 -1.59 -7.65
C THR A 241 -13.60 -0.54 -6.99
N SER A 242 -13.07 0.66 -6.77
CA SER A 242 -13.81 1.86 -6.35
C SER A 242 -14.59 2.52 -7.50
N ALA A 243 -15.00 1.70 -8.48
CA ALA A 243 -15.93 2.02 -9.53
C ALA A 243 -17.07 0.98 -9.53
N HIS A 244 -18.31 1.44 -9.70
CA HIS A 244 -19.54 0.63 -9.71
C HIS A 244 -20.00 0.04 -8.36
N THR A 245 -20.50 0.88 -7.46
CA THR A 245 -21.93 0.80 -7.05
C THR A 245 -22.37 2.06 -6.31
N VAL A 246 -23.51 2.62 -6.70
CA VAL A 246 -24.22 3.68 -5.96
C VAL A 246 -25.62 3.21 -5.59
N ASN A 247 -25.97 3.37 -4.30
CA ASN A 247 -27.30 3.64 -3.72
C ASN A 247 -27.39 3.11 -2.27
N GLY A 248 -27.78 3.94 -1.30
CA GLY A 248 -27.82 3.51 0.12
C GLY A 248 -28.15 4.59 1.16
N HIS A 249 -29.22 5.35 0.95
CA HIS A 249 -29.74 6.44 1.80
C HIS A 249 -29.60 6.31 3.33
N SER A 250 -29.17 7.40 4.00
CA SER A 250 -29.67 7.81 5.32
C SER A 250 -29.37 9.30 5.60
N ARG A 251 -30.17 9.96 6.46
CA ARG A 251 -30.14 11.42 6.73
C ARG A 251 -29.29 11.81 7.97
N PRO A 252 -28.75 13.04 8.03
CA PRO A 252 -28.20 13.64 9.25
C PRO A 252 -29.17 14.63 9.96
N PRO A 253 -29.06 14.85 11.28
CA PRO A 253 -29.30 16.13 11.96
C PRO A 253 -28.08 17.06 11.75
N ALA A 254 -28.14 18.39 11.59
CA ALA A 254 -28.93 19.45 12.23
C ALA A 254 -28.49 19.75 13.68
N ASP A 255 -28.28 21.01 14.12
CA ASP A 255 -28.06 22.31 13.43
C ASP A 255 -27.52 23.34 14.48
N ARG A 256 -26.92 24.46 14.03
CA ARG A 256 -26.55 25.69 14.80
C ARG A 256 -25.46 25.57 15.90
N GLY A 257 -24.72 26.65 16.20
CA GLY A 257 -24.70 27.96 15.53
C GLY A 257 -24.00 29.08 16.33
N VAL A 258 -24.30 30.34 15.92
CA VAL A 258 -23.84 31.62 16.50
C VAL A 258 -22.38 32.02 16.19
N SER A 259 -22.14 33.33 16.04
CA SER A 259 -20.83 34.00 15.85
C SER A 259 -20.96 35.46 16.40
N PRO A 260 -20.04 36.45 16.19
CA PRO A 260 -19.36 37.09 17.32
C PRO A 260 -19.57 38.62 17.42
N SER A 261 -19.03 39.25 18.48
CA SER A 261 -19.04 40.71 18.68
C SER A 261 -17.75 41.26 19.30
N SER A 262 -16.81 41.66 18.43
CA SER A 262 -16.16 42.98 18.37
C SER A 262 -15.96 43.89 19.60
N GLU A 263 -14.76 44.54 19.60
CA GLU A 263 -14.49 46.00 19.70
C GLU A 263 -13.88 46.70 20.95
N ARG A 264 -12.73 47.38 20.69
CA ARG A 264 -12.32 48.75 21.18
C ARG A 264 -11.94 48.90 22.68
N ARG A 265 -11.16 49.90 23.17
CA ARG A 265 -10.34 51.01 22.59
C ARG A 265 -9.31 51.53 23.65
N GLY A 266 -8.32 52.35 23.24
CA GLY A 266 -7.42 53.15 24.12
C GLY A 266 -5.97 52.60 24.15
N VAL A 267 -4.85 53.31 23.88
CA VAL A 267 -4.43 54.75 23.99
C VAL A 267 -4.16 55.12 25.47
N GLU A 268 -2.98 55.61 25.91
CA GLU A 268 -1.98 56.47 25.23
C GLU A 268 -0.49 56.28 25.68
N LEU A 269 0.43 56.90 24.90
CA LEU A 269 1.86 57.26 25.08
C LEU A 269 2.70 56.82 26.32
N GLY A 270 3.97 56.42 26.07
CA GLY A 270 5.04 56.32 27.09
C GLY A 270 6.38 55.76 26.57
N THR A 271 7.36 56.63 26.33
CA THR A 271 8.69 56.33 25.74
C THR A 271 9.67 55.58 26.66
N GLN A 272 10.37 54.54 26.18
CA GLN A 272 11.84 54.53 25.93
C GLN A 272 12.35 53.16 25.45
N GLN A 273 13.55 53.11 24.88
CA GLN A 273 14.22 51.89 24.40
C GLN A 273 15.21 51.36 25.44
N ILE A 274 15.38 50.04 25.51
CA ILE A 274 16.65 49.26 25.54
C ILE A 274 16.31 47.83 25.98
N ASN A 275 16.70 46.82 25.20
CA ASN A 275 16.42 45.40 25.49
C ASN A 275 17.72 44.62 25.73
N GLN A 276 17.86 44.00 26.90
CA GLN A 276 18.82 42.92 27.13
C GLN A 276 18.24 41.80 28.01
N HIS A 277 18.25 40.58 27.43
CA HIS A 277 18.54 39.29 28.06
C HIS A 277 17.63 38.65 29.15
N ASN A 278 17.28 37.40 28.83
CA ASN A 278 17.27 36.18 29.68
C ASN A 278 16.02 35.69 30.43
N THR A 279 15.75 34.40 30.19
CA THR A 279 15.10 33.37 31.05
C THR A 279 13.63 33.57 31.46
N ALA A 280 12.78 32.55 31.53
CA ALA A 280 13.00 31.09 31.65
C ALA A 280 11.89 30.24 30.97
N GLN A 281 12.04 28.89 30.99
CA GLN A 281 11.01 27.81 31.13
C GLN A 281 9.71 27.85 30.27
N GLU A 282 9.13 26.74 29.76
CA GLU A 282 9.46 25.31 29.82
C GLU A 282 8.69 24.50 28.74
N SER A 283 9.16 23.28 28.44
CA SER A 283 8.39 22.14 27.85
C SER A 283 7.91 22.19 26.37
N GLU A 284 7.75 20.98 25.79
CA GLU A 284 7.09 20.60 24.51
C GLU A 284 7.59 21.24 23.18
N GLY A 285 7.47 20.63 22.00
CA GLY A 285 7.09 19.25 21.65
C GLY A 285 6.70 19.12 20.15
N ARG A 286 7.11 18.03 19.47
CA ARG A 286 6.68 17.60 18.10
C ARG A 286 7.13 18.53 16.94
N VAL A 287 8.22 18.20 16.23
CA VAL A 287 8.27 17.41 14.96
C VAL A 287 7.58 18.09 13.75
N ARG A 288 8.35 18.32 12.68
CA ARG A 288 7.89 18.78 11.36
C ARG A 288 7.67 17.60 10.40
N GLU A 289 6.71 17.74 9.48
CA GLU A 289 6.43 16.77 8.42
C GLU A 289 7.51 16.82 7.30
N GLY A 290 7.91 15.65 6.80
CA GLY A 290 8.83 15.50 5.67
C GLY A 290 8.09 15.16 4.38
N PHE A 291 8.22 16.00 3.36
CA PHE A 291 7.37 15.93 2.17
C PHE A 291 7.75 14.81 1.19
N TRP A 292 6.73 14.27 0.52
CA TRP A 292 6.87 13.24 -0.50
C TRP A 292 7.20 13.82 -1.88
N SER A 293 8.27 13.31 -2.52
CA SER A 293 8.55 13.57 -3.94
C SER A 293 7.45 13.02 -4.84
N ASP A 294 7.02 13.82 -5.82
CA ASP A 294 5.86 13.55 -6.68
C ASP A 294 6.07 12.43 -7.71
N GLU A 295 7.24 11.80 -7.78
CA GLU A 295 7.45 10.58 -8.56
C GLU A 295 6.98 9.33 -7.82
N ILE A 296 7.17 9.27 -6.50
CA ILE A 296 6.82 8.09 -5.69
C ILE A 296 5.29 7.94 -5.62
N LYS A 297 4.56 9.06 -5.44
CA LYS A 297 3.09 9.11 -5.43
C LYS A 297 2.45 8.50 -6.68
N LYS A 298 3.09 8.62 -7.85
CA LYS A 298 2.57 8.13 -9.14
C LYS A 298 2.63 6.61 -9.31
N LEU A 299 3.45 5.91 -8.53
CA LEU A 299 3.66 4.47 -8.66
C LEU A 299 2.88 3.63 -7.64
N PHE A 300 2.23 4.27 -6.65
CA PHE A 300 1.37 3.60 -5.66
C PHE A 300 -0.14 3.83 -5.85
N PHE A 301 -0.57 4.67 -6.81
CA PHE A 301 -2.00 4.88 -7.11
C PHE A 301 -2.29 4.98 -8.63
N PRO A 302 -2.79 3.90 -9.28
CA PRO A 302 -3.17 3.90 -10.69
C PRO A 302 -4.49 4.65 -11.04
N HIS A 303 -4.48 5.97 -10.87
CA HIS A 303 -5.31 6.99 -11.55
C HIS A 303 -6.71 6.60 -12.10
N VAL A 304 -7.79 7.19 -11.51
CA VAL A 304 -8.99 7.59 -12.27
C VAL A 304 -9.40 9.02 -11.89
N PHE A 305 -8.97 9.98 -12.72
CA PHE A 305 -9.76 11.18 -12.99
C PHE A 305 -9.34 11.72 -14.37
N GLU A 306 -10.31 12.05 -15.22
CA GLU A 306 -10.10 12.16 -16.66
C GLU A 306 -9.50 13.52 -17.06
N ARG A 307 -8.21 13.53 -17.44
CA ARG A 307 -7.65 14.63 -18.23
C ARG A 307 -7.99 14.47 -19.71
N ASN A 308 -9.24 14.76 -20.06
CA ASN A 308 -9.61 15.10 -21.45
C ASN A 308 -10.73 16.15 -21.56
N VAL A 309 -10.89 17.02 -20.55
CA VAL A 309 -11.75 18.23 -20.63
C VAL A 309 -10.91 19.49 -20.43
N THR A 310 -9.87 19.69 -21.26
CA THR A 310 -9.18 21.00 -21.35
C THR A 310 -8.49 21.24 -22.71
N ARG A 311 -9.07 20.80 -23.83
CA ARG A 311 -8.64 21.27 -25.16
C ARG A 311 -9.75 21.46 -26.19
N LEU A 312 -10.89 22.00 -25.74
CA LEU A 312 -11.90 22.60 -26.62
C LEU A 312 -12.74 23.66 -25.86
N SER A 313 -12.05 24.67 -25.31
CA SER A 313 -12.67 25.90 -24.82
C SER A 313 -12.70 26.96 -25.92
N THR A 314 -13.34 26.62 -27.05
CA THR A 314 -13.58 27.56 -28.16
C THR A 314 -14.87 27.16 -28.88
N ASN A 315 -15.73 28.17 -29.09
CA ASN A 315 -17.02 28.14 -29.79
C ASN A 315 -18.23 27.51 -29.06
N ILE A 316 -19.40 28.02 -29.48
CA ILE A 316 -20.76 27.66 -29.04
C ILE A 316 -21.09 28.08 -27.59
N LEU A 317 -21.32 29.38 -27.42
CA LEU A 317 -22.50 29.82 -26.68
C LEU A 317 -23.73 29.21 -27.38
N TYR A 318 -24.65 28.56 -26.65
CA TYR A 318 -26.04 29.05 -26.56
C TYR A 318 -26.88 28.33 -25.49
N ASN A 319 -27.86 29.06 -24.96
CA ASN A 319 -29.15 28.59 -24.46
C ASN A 319 -29.27 27.55 -23.30
N GLN A 320 -29.53 28.09 -22.10
CA GLN A 320 -30.73 27.83 -21.26
C GLN A 320 -30.56 27.31 -19.81
N ASN A 321 -31.46 27.86 -18.97
CA ASN A 321 -31.93 27.42 -17.65
C ASN A 321 -30.95 27.48 -16.46
N MET A 322 -30.87 28.70 -15.93
CA MET A 322 -30.26 29.09 -14.66
C MET A 322 -30.95 28.44 -13.45
N SER A 323 -30.47 27.27 -13.01
CA SER A 323 -30.76 26.74 -11.65
C SER A 323 -29.56 26.04 -11.03
N THR A 324 -28.79 25.28 -11.82
CA THR A 324 -27.62 24.52 -11.33
C THR A 324 -26.46 25.41 -10.85
N VAL A 325 -26.33 26.62 -11.40
CA VAL A 325 -25.23 27.57 -11.11
C VAL A 325 -25.24 28.06 -9.65
N CYS A 326 -26.41 28.22 -9.03
CA CYS A 326 -26.51 28.62 -7.63
C CYS A 326 -26.07 27.51 -6.68
N CYS A 327 -26.48 26.25 -6.92
CA CYS A 327 -26.07 25.12 -6.09
C CYS A 327 -24.55 24.91 -6.11
N LEU A 328 -23.93 24.98 -7.29
CA LEU A 328 -22.48 24.86 -7.42
C LEU A 328 -21.72 25.97 -6.67
N ARG A 329 -22.19 27.22 -6.75
CA ARG A 329 -21.60 28.34 -6.01
C ARG A 329 -21.77 28.22 -4.49
N VAL A 330 -22.86 27.64 -3.99
CA VAL A 330 -23.07 27.43 -2.55
C VAL A 330 -22.20 26.29 -2.02
N ILE A 331 -22.13 25.15 -2.72
CA ILE A 331 -21.29 24.01 -2.30
C ILE A 331 -19.81 24.39 -2.31
N ILE A 332 -19.34 25.07 -3.37
CA ILE A 332 -17.96 25.58 -3.43
C ILE A 332 -17.71 26.60 -2.31
N LYS A 333 -18.65 27.52 -2.02
CA LYS A 333 -18.48 28.45 -0.89
C LYS A 333 -18.46 27.75 0.47
N LEU A 334 -19.23 26.70 0.71
CA LEU A 334 -19.21 25.99 1.99
C LEU A 334 -17.92 25.17 2.19
N PHE A 335 -17.45 24.48 1.15
CA PHE A 335 -16.18 23.74 1.21
C PHE A 335 -14.99 24.70 1.36
N CYS A 336 -14.97 25.80 0.60
CA CYS A 336 -13.97 26.85 0.78
C CYS A 336 -14.08 27.54 2.14
N CYS A 337 -15.25 27.88 2.67
CA CYS A 337 -15.38 28.53 3.98
C CYS A 337 -14.93 27.64 5.14
N SER A 338 -15.12 26.32 5.09
CA SER A 338 -14.62 25.42 6.15
C SER A 338 -13.09 25.40 6.20
N ILE A 339 -12.44 25.42 5.03
CA ILE A 339 -10.97 25.47 4.91
C ILE A 339 -10.44 26.88 5.23
N ILE A 340 -11.05 27.93 4.68
CA ILE A 340 -10.65 29.34 4.86
C ILE A 340 -10.83 29.80 6.32
N ARG A 341 -11.86 29.35 7.06
CA ARG A 341 -12.04 29.77 8.48
C ARG A 341 -11.01 29.15 9.44
N ARG A 342 -10.13 28.24 8.96
CA ARG A 342 -8.88 27.84 9.65
C ARG A 342 -7.62 28.53 9.09
N CYS A 343 -7.75 29.35 8.04
CA CYS A 343 -6.69 30.13 7.41
C CYS A 343 -6.95 31.66 7.51
N THR A 344 -7.73 32.13 8.49
CA THR A 344 -7.94 33.56 8.77
C THR A 344 -7.93 33.89 10.28
N LEU A 345 -7.29 33.01 11.05
CA LEU A 345 -6.82 33.17 12.42
C LEU A 345 -5.57 32.28 12.50
N ALA A 346 -4.35 32.74 12.21
CA ALA A 346 -3.80 34.09 12.01
C ALA A 346 -2.74 34.03 10.85
N CYS A 347 -2.14 35.05 10.25
CA CYS A 347 -2.05 36.52 10.48
C CYS A 347 -2.12 36.97 11.94
#